data_AF-A0A2D4LUV5-F1
#
_entry.id   AF-A0A2D4LUV5-F1
#
_cell.length_a   1.000
_cell.length_b   1.000
_cell.length_c   1.000
_cell.angle_alpha   90.00
_cell.angle_beta   90.00
_cell.angle_gamma   90.00
#
_symmetry.space_group_name_H-M   'P 1'
#
loop_
_entity.id
_entity.type
_entity.pdbx_description
1 polymer ?
#
loop_
_entity_poly.entity_id
_entity_poly.type
_entity_poly.pdbx_seq_one_letter_code
_entity_poly.pdbx_strand_id
1 'polypeptide(L)'
;YTFYSNRHSSWSRIDMVWISGELFSNIYDIDIGTSTWADHNPIMVVWKGQKKRTRWTLNNTILKEDNFKSKMEKELIFFFKENKKEEISLQNLWDTMKAYTRGIIIDYTRKRNI
;
A
#
# COMPACT_ATOMS: atom_id res chain seq x y z
N TYR A 1 32.15 16.25 0.06
CA TYR A 1 32.66 14.96 0.58
C TYR A 1 31.91 14.64 1.86
N THR A 2 31.72 13.36 2.20
CA THR A 2 30.89 12.98 3.36
C THR A 2 31.73 12.82 4.63
N PHE A 3 33.06 12.74 4.50
CA PHE A 3 33.95 12.58 5.65
C PHE A 3 35.28 13.30 5.43
N TYR A 4 35.86 13.81 6.53
CA TYR A 4 37.23 14.30 6.58
C TYR A 4 38.07 13.54 7.60
N SER A 5 39.18 12.94 7.13
CA SER A 5 40.14 12.29 8.01
C SER A 5 41.21 13.27 8.47
N ASN A 6 41.15 13.70 9.74
CA ASN A 6 42.20 14.54 10.32
C ASN A 6 43.58 13.87 10.30
N ARG A 7 43.65 12.56 10.52
CA ARG A 7 44.92 11.81 10.54
C ARG A 7 45.61 11.78 9.18
N HIS A 8 44.83 11.68 8.10
CA HIS A 8 45.33 11.54 6.74
C HIS A 8 45.23 12.83 5.92
N SER A 9 44.72 13.91 6.54
CA SER A 9 44.45 15.19 5.89
C SER A 9 43.72 15.05 4.55
N SER A 10 42.73 14.15 4.50
CA SER A 10 42.09 13.74 3.26
C SER A 10 40.57 13.69 3.38
N TRP A 11 39.92 13.96 2.24
CA TRP A 11 38.46 13.93 2.10
C TRP A 11 38.01 12.65 1.42
N SER A 12 36.97 12.00 1.94
CA SER A 12 36.40 10.79 1.33
C SER A 12 34.86 10.83 1.29
N ARG A 13 34.28 9.92 0.48
CA ARG A 13 32.84 9.69 0.38
C ARG A 13 32.57 8.25 0.81
N ILE A 14 32.46 8.04 2.12
CA ILE A 14 32.27 6.70 2.71
C ILE A 14 30.81 6.43 3.07
N ASP A 15 29.98 7.46 3.08
CA ASP A 15 28.54 7.36 3.32
C ASP A 15 27.82 7.27 1.98
N MET A 16 26.86 6.35 1.87
CA MET A 16 26.13 6.08 0.63
C MET A 16 24.66 5.74 0.91
N VAL A 17 23.77 6.18 0.02
CA VAL A 17 22.35 5.81 0.03
C VAL A 17 22.03 5.06 -1.26
N TRP A 18 21.49 3.85 -1.13
CA TRP A 18 21.14 2.98 -2.27
C TRP A 18 19.62 2.99 -2.49
N ILE A 19 19.20 3.08 -3.75
CA ILE A 19 17.78 3.15 -4.12
C ILE A 19 17.49 2.24 -5.32
N SER A 20 16.27 1.69 -5.39
CA SER A 20 15.85 0.91 -6.56
C SER A 20 15.70 1.82 -7.78
N GLY A 21 16.00 1.29 -8.98
CA GLY A 21 15.88 2.06 -10.22
C GLY A 21 14.46 2.60 -10.47
N GLU A 22 13.43 1.87 -10.03
CA GLU A 22 12.03 2.29 -10.12
C GLU A 22 11.73 3.57 -9.31
N LEU A 23 12.43 3.74 -8.18
CA LEU A 23 12.24 4.88 -7.27
C LEU A 23 13.07 6.09 -7.67
N PHE A 24 14.03 5.95 -8.59
CA PHE A 24 14.92 7.04 -9.00
C PHE A 24 14.16 8.25 -9.56
N SER A 25 13.11 8.01 -10.34
CA SER A 25 12.23 9.06 -10.89
C SER A 25 11.45 9.86 -9.82
N ASN A 26 11.37 9.33 -8.60
CA ASN A 26 10.70 9.97 -7.47
C ASN A 26 11.67 10.81 -6.63
N ILE A 27 12.98 10.75 -6.86
CA ILE A 27 13.92 11.66 -6.21
C ILE A 27 13.63 13.08 -6.68
N TYR A 28 13.55 13.99 -5.70
CA TYR A 28 13.37 15.42 -5.92
C TYR A 28 14.69 16.15 -5.79
N ASP A 29 15.47 15.82 -4.75
CA ASP A 29 16.76 16.46 -4.47
C ASP A 29 17.70 15.52 -3.71
N ILE A 30 19.00 15.70 -3.89
CA ILE A 30 20.07 15.00 -3.16
C ILE A 30 21.16 16.01 -2.86
N ASP A 31 21.49 16.18 -1.57
CA ASP A 31 22.52 17.11 -1.14
C ASP A 31 23.42 16.51 -0.06
N ILE A 32 24.66 17.01 0.02
CA ILE A 32 25.58 16.73 1.12
C ILE A 32 25.65 17.99 1.97
N GLY A 33 25.01 17.96 3.13
CA GLY A 33 25.00 19.08 4.05
C GLY A 33 26.37 19.31 4.70
N THR A 34 26.55 20.50 5.27
CA THR A 34 27.76 20.82 6.05
C THR A 34 27.57 20.41 7.50
N SER A 35 28.44 19.57 8.02
CA SER A 35 28.51 19.28 9.45
C SER A 35 29.30 20.36 10.19
N THR A 36 28.75 20.82 11.30
CA THR A 36 29.39 21.81 12.17
C THR A 36 30.09 21.17 13.38
N TRP A 37 29.83 19.90 13.67
CA TRP A 37 30.28 19.24 14.92
C TRP A 37 30.89 17.85 14.75
N ALA A 38 30.59 17.16 13.64
CA ALA A 38 31.11 15.82 13.34
C ALA A 38 32.06 15.85 12.15
N ASP A 39 32.99 14.90 12.10
CA ASP A 39 33.86 14.61 10.96
C ASP A 39 33.12 14.05 9.74
N HIS A 40 31.84 13.68 9.92
CA HIS A 40 30.92 13.30 8.86
C HIS A 40 29.92 14.41 8.50
N ASN A 41 29.76 14.66 7.21
CA ASN A 41 28.73 15.49 6.60
C ASN A 41 27.49 14.66 6.28
N PRO A 42 26.28 15.11 6.65
CA PRO A 42 25.05 14.37 6.39
C PRO A 42 24.73 14.31 4.89
N ILE A 43 24.20 13.18 4.43
CA ILE A 43 23.58 13.05 3.10
C ILE A 43 22.07 13.22 3.28
N MET A 44 21.49 14.17 2.57
CA MET A 44 20.06 14.42 2.54
C MET A 44 19.48 13.99 1.21
N VAL A 45 18.38 13.22 1.24
CA VAL A 45 17.63 12.81 0.06
C VAL A 45 16.18 13.24 0.24
N VAL A 46 15.70 14.09 -0.66
CA VAL A 46 14.30 14.48 -0.73
C VAL A 46 13.67 13.72 -1.88
N TRP A 47 12.55 13.05 -1.64
CA TRP A 47 11.78 12.37 -2.68
C TRP A 47 10.31 12.77 -2.64
N LYS A 48 9.62 12.61 -3.77
CA LYS A 48 8.18 12.90 -3.95
C LYS A 48 7.27 11.99 -3.11
N GLY A 49 7.83 10.89 -2.61
CA GLY A 49 7.12 9.86 -1.86
C GLY A 49 6.46 8.87 -2.81
N GLN A 50 6.09 7.70 -2.30
CA GLN A 50 5.20 6.82 -3.04
C GLN A 50 3.75 7.30 -2.84
N LYS A 51 2.98 7.44 -3.92
CA LYS A 51 1.52 7.40 -3.79
C LYS A 51 1.20 6.11 -3.05
N LYS A 52 0.63 6.20 -1.84
CA LYS A 52 0.14 5.02 -1.13
C LYS A 52 -0.72 4.25 -2.13
N ARG A 53 -0.31 3.02 -2.48
CA ARG A 53 -1.22 2.10 -3.13
C ARG A 53 -2.37 1.92 -2.16
N THR A 54 -3.49 2.57 -2.44
CA THR A 54 -4.69 2.44 -1.62
C THR A 54 -5.14 1.01 -1.79
N ARG A 55 -4.77 0.14 -0.83
CA ARG A 55 -5.43 -1.15 -0.71
C ARG A 55 -6.91 -0.83 -0.57
N TRP A 56 -7.74 -1.48 -1.38
CA TRP A 56 -9.17 -1.32 -1.23
C TRP A 56 -9.55 -1.64 0.21
N THR A 57 -10.38 -0.78 0.78
CA THR A 57 -10.96 -0.90 2.11
C THR A 57 -12.47 -0.79 1.99
N LEU A 58 -13.18 -1.61 2.76
CA LEU A 58 -14.63 -1.52 2.88
C LEU A 58 -15.02 -0.16 3.47
N ASN A 59 -15.95 0.55 2.83
CA ASN A 59 -16.56 1.73 3.42
C ASN A 59 -17.59 1.29 4.48
N ASN A 60 -17.26 1.43 5.77
CA ASN A 60 -18.13 0.98 6.85
C ASN A 60 -19.47 1.72 6.93
N THR A 61 -19.65 2.86 6.26
CA THR A 61 -20.96 3.56 6.25
C THR A 61 -22.03 2.74 5.56
N ILE A 62 -21.69 2.00 4.49
CA ILE A 62 -22.67 1.22 3.71
C ILE A 62 -23.23 0.05 4.53
N LEU A 63 -22.51 -0.43 5.55
CA LEU A 63 -22.98 -1.50 6.43
C LEU A 63 -24.20 -1.10 7.25
N LYS A 64 -24.44 0.21 7.41
CA LYS A 64 -25.61 0.74 8.12
C LYS A 64 -26.82 0.91 7.22
N GLU A 65 -26.64 0.89 5.89
CA GLU A 65 -27.69 1.12 4.90
C GLU A 65 -28.56 -0.14 4.74
N ASP A 66 -29.87 -0.02 4.96
CA ASP A 66 -30.77 -1.19 4.92
C ASP A 66 -30.90 -1.80 3.52
N ASN A 67 -30.83 -0.98 2.48
CA ASN A 67 -30.75 -1.43 1.09
C ASN A 67 -29.53 -2.32 0.83
N PHE A 68 -28.37 -1.95 1.40
CA PHE A 68 -27.16 -2.74 1.29
C PHE A 68 -27.31 -4.08 2.03
N LYS A 69 -27.83 -4.05 3.27
CA LYS A 69 -28.06 -5.28 4.06
C LYS A 69 -28.99 -6.26 3.32
N SER A 70 -30.13 -5.77 2.83
CA SER A 70 -31.10 -6.61 2.11
C SER A 70 -30.52 -7.19 0.82
N LYS A 71 -29.72 -6.40 0.08
CA LYS A 71 -29.01 -6.89 -1.10
C LYS A 71 -28.00 -7.98 -0.73
N MET A 72 -27.13 -7.72 0.25
CA MET A 72 -26.11 -8.68 0.68
C MET A 72 -26.71 -10.00 1.17
N GLU A 73 -27.81 -9.95 1.92
CA GLU A 73 -28.52 -11.14 2.38
C GLU A 73 -29.01 -11.99 1.19
N LYS A 74 -29.70 -11.37 0.22
CA LYS A 74 -30.18 -12.06 -1.00
C LYS A 74 -29.04 -12.68 -1.79
N GLU A 75 -27.95 -11.94 -1.97
CA GLU A 75 -26.78 -12.38 -2.73
C GLU A 75 -26.05 -13.54 -2.05
N LEU A 76 -25.91 -13.51 -0.71
CA LEU A 76 -25.27 -14.59 0.03
C LEU A 76 -26.13 -15.86 0.05
N ILE A 77 -27.45 -15.72 0.22
CA ILE A 77 -28.38 -16.86 0.14
C ILE A 77 -28.27 -17.52 -1.24
N PHE A 78 -28.29 -16.72 -2.31
CA PHE A 78 -28.10 -17.22 -3.67
C PHE A 78 -26.74 -17.92 -3.82
N PHE A 79 -25.65 -17.29 -3.38
CA PHE A 79 -24.31 -17.86 -3.46
C PHE A 79 -24.22 -19.23 -2.80
N PHE A 80 -24.69 -19.36 -1.56
CA PHE A 80 -24.63 -20.62 -0.83
C PHE A 80 -25.54 -21.69 -1.43
N LYS A 81 -26.70 -21.33 -1.95
CA LYS A 81 -27.60 -22.26 -2.63
C LYS A 81 -26.94 -22.90 -3.86
N GLU A 82 -26.24 -22.10 -4.67
CA GLU A 82 -25.67 -22.57 -5.94
C GLU A 82 -24.28 -23.22 -5.78
N ASN A 83 -23.50 -22.80 -4.77
CA ASN A 83 -22.09 -23.19 -4.65
C ASN A 83 -21.80 -24.18 -3.51
N LYS A 84 -22.76 -24.47 -2.62
CA LYS A 84 -22.56 -25.48 -1.57
C LYS A 84 -22.83 -26.88 -2.14
N LYS A 85 -21.82 -27.46 -2.77
CA LYS A 85 -21.82 -28.85 -3.27
C LYS A 85 -20.95 -29.73 -2.37
N GLU A 86 -21.29 -31.02 -2.26
CA GLU A 86 -20.55 -31.98 -1.41
C GLU A 86 -19.07 -32.12 -1.79
N GLU A 87 -18.74 -31.94 -3.07
CA GLU A 87 -17.38 -32.02 -3.61
C GLU A 87 -16.52 -30.80 -3.31
N ILE A 88 -17.13 -29.66 -2.92
CA ILE A 88 -16.41 -28.41 -2.70
C ILE A 88 -15.93 -28.34 -1.25
N SER A 89 -14.62 -28.17 -1.07
CA SER A 89 -14.05 -27.96 0.26
C SER A 89 -14.58 -26.67 0.91
N LEU A 90 -14.76 -26.69 2.22
CA LEU A 90 -15.18 -25.51 2.99
C LEU A 90 -14.24 -24.32 2.78
N GLN A 91 -12.94 -24.57 2.60
CA GLN A 91 -11.94 -23.55 2.31
C GLN A 91 -12.21 -22.86 0.98
N ASN A 92 -12.43 -23.64 -0.09
CA ASN A 92 -12.72 -23.09 -1.41
C ASN A 92 -14.05 -22.32 -1.43
N LEU A 93 -15.06 -22.84 -0.72
CA LEU A 93 -16.35 -22.15 -0.58
C LEU A 93 -16.16 -20.79 0.12
N TRP A 94 -15.38 -20.75 1.20
CA TRP A 94 -15.07 -19.53 1.95
C TRP A 94 -14.28 -18.50 1.12
N ASP A 95 -13.24 -18.94 0.42
CA ASP A 95 -12.41 -18.05 -0.40
C ASP A 95 -13.20 -17.47 -1.57
N THR A 96 -14.04 -18.29 -2.21
CA THR A 96 -14.91 -17.85 -3.31
C THR A 96 -15.98 -16.87 -2.80
N MET A 97 -16.60 -17.15 -1.65
CA MET A 97 -17.60 -16.27 -1.04
C MET A 97 -17.00 -14.88 -0.74
N LYS A 98 -15.77 -14.81 -0.21
CA LYS A 98 -15.09 -13.54 0.06
C LYS A 98 -14.87 -12.74 -1.22
N ALA A 99 -14.41 -13.39 -2.30
CA ALA A 99 -14.20 -12.74 -3.60
C ALA A 99 -15.53 -12.24 -4.20
N TYR A 100 -16.57 -13.07 -4.17
CA TYR A 100 -17.92 -12.73 -4.62
C TYR A 100 -18.49 -11.52 -3.88
N THR A 101 -18.47 -11.57 -2.55
CA THR A 101 -18.94 -10.50 -1.66
C THR A 101 -18.21 -9.19 -1.93
N ARG A 102 -16.88 -9.24 -2.10
CA ARG A 102 -16.08 -8.05 -2.43
C ARG A 102 -16.50 -7.42 -3.75
N GLY A 103 -16.79 -8.22 -4.78
CA GLY A 103 -17.29 -7.73 -6.07
C GLY A 103 -18.62 -6.98 -5.94
N ILE A 104 -19.56 -7.55 -5.18
CA ILE A 104 -20.86 -6.92 -4.92
C ILE A 104 -20.70 -5.58 -4.20
N ILE A 105 -19.84 -5.54 -3.18
CA ILE A 105 -19.56 -4.31 -2.42
C ILE A 105 -18.98 -3.22 -3.31
N ILE A 106 -18.04 -3.58 -4.21
CA ILE A 106 -17.43 -2.63 -5.15
C ILE A 106 -18.50 -2.07 -6.10
N ASP A 107 -19.35 -2.92 -6.69
CA ASP A 107 -20.43 -2.45 -7.57
C ASP A 107 -21.45 -1.58 -6.84
N TYR A 108 -21.84 -1.96 -5.62
CA TYR A 108 -22.76 -1.17 -4.80
C TYR A 108 -22.18 0.22 -4.50
N THR A 109 -20.93 0.27 -4.04
CA THR A 109 -20.25 1.53 -3.70
C THR A 109 -20.09 2.41 -4.93
N ARG A 110 -19.77 1.83 -6.09
CA ARG A 110 -19.69 2.55 -7.37
C ARG A 110 -21.03 3.18 -7.73
N LYS A 111 -22.13 2.43 -7.68
CA LYS A 111 -23.49 2.92 -7.99
C LYS A 111 -23.97 4.00 -7.02
N ARG A 112 -23.55 3.94 -5.76
CA ARG A 112 -23.89 4.93 -4.72
C ARG A 112 -23.19 6.28 -4.91
N ASN A 113 -22.04 6.30 -5.56
CA ASN A 113 -21.21 7.50 -5.74
C ASN A 113 -21.37 8.14 -7.14
N ILE A 114 -22.26 7.61 -7.98
CA ILE A 114 -22.72 8.20 -9.24
C ILE A 114 -24.04 8.91 -8.94
#